data_AF-A0AA35WWW8-F1
#
_entry.id   AF-A0AA35WWW8-F1
#
_cell.length_a   1.000
_cell.length_b   1.000
_cell.length_c   1.000
_cell.angle_alpha   90.00
_cell.angle_beta   90.00
_cell.angle_gamma   90.00
#
_symmetry.space_group_name_H-M   'P 1'
#
loop_
_entity.id
_entity.type
_entity.pdbx_description
1 polymer ?
#
loop_
_entity_poly.entity_id
_entity_poly.type
_entity_poly.pdbx_seq_one_letter_code
_entity_poly.pdbx_strand_id
1 'polypeptide(L)'
;MAWSGDPDGIYSALGVKRIIAASGSTTAYGGSKTRREILEAMNKASGMMVSLDELNRAASSIIADATGAEAGFVSSGAAGGLVLQAAAVIAGSDPAKMDRLPDSSGMKNEIIIHKSHRFPYDQCYTSVGAKFVEIGDGRRCQPWQLEAAFTENTAAVAYLFSAVHHTAFHSVPGGLRDSAQPRRSGHR
;
A
#
# COMPACT_ATOMS: atom_id res chain seq x y z
N MET A 1 29.53 -1.59 30.83
CA MET A 1 28.96 -0.28 30.44
C MET A 1 27.57 -0.52 29.89
N ALA A 2 26.52 -0.17 30.65
CA ALA A 2 25.16 -0.23 30.15
C ALA A 2 24.94 0.99 29.25
N TRP A 3 24.65 0.74 27.97
CA TRP A 3 24.32 1.80 27.03
C TRP A 3 22.99 2.45 27.48
N SER A 4 23.06 3.67 28.04
CA SER A 4 21.94 4.42 28.59
C SER A 4 21.11 5.06 27.47
N GLY A 5 20.54 4.23 26.60
CA GLY A 5 19.75 4.68 25.45
C GLY A 5 18.28 4.93 25.75
N ASP A 6 17.81 4.69 26.99
CA ASP A 6 16.43 4.85 27.48
C ASP A 6 16.27 5.98 28.48
N PRO A 7 16.19 7.24 28.01
CA PRO A 7 16.14 8.39 28.92
C PRO A 7 15.00 8.28 29.93
N ASP A 8 13.86 7.74 29.49
CA ASP A 8 12.62 7.66 30.26
C ASP A 8 12.28 6.23 30.73
N GLY A 9 13.15 5.25 30.43
CA GLY A 9 12.96 3.87 30.88
C GLY A 9 11.73 3.13 30.31
N ILE A 10 11.01 3.68 29.31
CA ILE A 10 9.69 3.17 28.88
C ILE A 10 9.76 1.70 28.46
N TYR A 11 10.67 1.34 27.55
CA TYR A 11 10.81 -0.04 27.09
C TYR A 11 11.52 -0.92 28.11
N SER A 12 12.42 -0.35 28.90
CA SER A 12 13.15 -1.07 29.95
C SER A 12 12.21 -1.50 31.08
N ALA A 13 11.23 -0.67 31.44
CA ALA A 13 10.17 -0.98 32.40
C ALA A 13 9.28 -2.15 31.93
N LEU A 14 9.15 -2.33 30.61
CA LEU A 14 8.46 -3.47 30.00
C LEU A 14 9.36 -4.71 29.81
N GLY A 15 10.63 -4.65 30.24
CA GLY A 15 11.59 -5.74 30.05
C GLY A 15 12.07 -5.91 28.60
N VAL A 16 11.77 -4.94 27.72
CA VAL A 16 12.11 -5.00 26.29
C VAL A 16 13.50 -4.42 26.05
N LYS A 17 14.35 -5.19 25.38
CA LYS A 17 15.71 -4.76 25.03
C LYS A 17 15.71 -3.90 23.77
N ARG A 18 16.50 -2.83 23.81
CA ARG A 18 16.80 -2.01 22.63
C ARG A 18 17.64 -2.76 21.62
N ILE A 19 17.51 -2.36 20.37
CA ILE A 19 18.28 -2.85 19.24
C ILE A 19 18.84 -1.68 18.42
N ILE A 20 20.00 -1.88 17.84
CA ILE A 20 20.55 -1.01 16.81
C ILE A 20 20.28 -1.69 15.47
N ALA A 21 19.28 -1.21 14.74
CA ALA A 21 18.95 -1.72 13.42
C ALA A 21 19.84 -1.05 12.35
N ALA A 22 20.74 -1.82 11.74
CA ALA A 22 21.60 -1.39 10.64
C ALA A 22 21.15 -1.94 9.27
N SER A 23 19.99 -2.60 9.22
CA SER A 23 19.37 -3.18 8.01
C SER A 23 18.42 -2.21 7.27
N GLY A 24 18.39 -0.93 7.67
CA GLY A 24 17.40 0.04 7.18
C GLY A 24 16.03 -0.11 7.85
N SER A 25 14.96 0.29 7.15
CA SER A 25 13.59 0.23 7.66
C SER A 25 13.09 -1.22 7.72
N THR A 26 13.13 -1.81 8.92
CA THR A 26 12.75 -3.22 9.15
C THR A 26 11.45 -3.29 9.94
N THR A 27 10.41 -3.91 9.38
CA THR A 27 9.08 -3.99 10.00
C THR A 27 9.11 -4.65 11.37
N ALA A 28 9.87 -5.74 11.53
CA ALA A 28 10.05 -6.43 12.82
C ALA A 28 10.63 -5.53 13.93
N TYR A 29 11.24 -4.41 13.56
CA TYR A 29 11.93 -3.47 14.45
C TYR A 29 11.25 -2.09 14.51
N GLY A 30 9.98 -2.00 14.08
CA GLY A 30 9.19 -0.76 14.13
C GLY A 30 9.37 0.16 12.93
N GLY A 31 10.07 -0.28 11.88
CA GLY A 31 10.18 0.46 10.62
C GLY A 31 11.12 1.66 10.72
N SER A 32 10.60 2.86 10.47
CA SER A 32 11.36 4.10 10.37
C SER A 32 11.20 4.96 11.63
N LYS A 33 12.25 5.70 12.01
CA LYS A 33 12.17 6.67 13.11
C LYS A 33 11.42 7.93 12.66
N THR A 34 10.44 8.34 13.45
CA THR A 34 9.68 9.58 13.25
C THR A 34 10.55 10.80 13.55
N ARG A 35 10.48 11.84 12.71
CA ARG A 35 11.20 13.10 12.93
C ARG A 35 10.60 13.91 14.08
N ARG A 36 11.39 14.78 14.70
CA ARG A 36 11.00 15.52 15.92
C ARG A 36 9.78 16.41 15.68
N GLU A 37 9.78 17.13 14.57
CA GLU A 37 8.72 18.01 14.13
C GLU A 37 7.37 17.28 13.98
N ILE A 38 7.39 16.01 13.55
CA ILE A 38 6.18 15.18 13.42
C ILE A 38 5.68 14.78 14.81
N LEU A 39 6.58 14.37 15.72
CA LEU A 39 6.21 14.01 17.09
C LEU A 39 5.55 15.19 17.84
N GLU A 40 6.06 16.40 17.64
CA GLU A 40 5.49 17.61 18.23
C GLU A 40 4.10 17.92 17.67
N ALA A 41 3.90 17.78 16.35
CA ALA A 41 2.60 17.95 15.72
C ALA A 41 1.58 16.92 16.23
N MET A 42 1.97 15.64 16.32
CA MET A 42 1.13 14.57 16.86
C MET A 42 0.70 14.87 18.30
N ASN A 43 1.64 15.36 19.14
CA ASN A 43 1.35 15.70 20.53
C ASN A 43 0.39 16.89 20.65
N LYS A 44 0.49 17.89 19.77
CA LYS A 44 -0.45 19.03 19.75
C LYS A 44 -1.85 18.61 19.28
N ALA A 45 -1.93 17.71 18.31
CA ALA A 45 -3.20 17.25 17.74
C ALA A 45 -3.97 16.27 18.66
N SER A 46 -3.27 15.51 19.51
CA SER A 46 -3.87 14.43 20.32
C SER A 46 -4.95 14.87 21.30
N GLY A 47 -4.97 16.15 21.70
CA GLY A 47 -5.97 16.72 22.60
C GLY A 47 -7.19 17.33 21.91
N MET A 48 -7.32 17.22 20.59
CA MET A 48 -8.37 17.87 19.80
C MET A 48 -9.33 16.86 19.17
N MET A 49 -10.60 17.23 19.04
CA MET A 49 -11.60 16.48 18.28
C MET A 49 -11.93 17.23 16.99
N VAL A 50 -11.94 16.52 15.87
CA VAL A 50 -12.20 17.08 14.53
C VAL A 50 -13.08 16.14 13.72
N SER A 51 -13.69 16.64 12.65
CA SER A 51 -14.33 15.80 11.63
C SER A 51 -13.26 15.01 10.86
N LEU A 52 -13.35 13.69 10.88
CA LEU A 52 -12.41 12.84 10.13
C LEU A 52 -12.62 12.91 8.62
N ASP A 53 -13.82 13.25 8.15
CA ASP A 53 -14.07 13.47 6.72
C ASP A 53 -13.32 14.73 6.24
N GLU A 54 -13.43 15.83 6.97
CA GLU A 54 -12.71 17.08 6.65
C GLU A 54 -11.19 16.89 6.73
N LEU A 55 -10.71 16.19 7.76
CA LEU A 55 -9.29 15.88 7.90
C LEU A 55 -8.78 15.05 6.71
N ASN A 56 -9.53 14.03 6.27
CA ASN A 56 -9.16 13.23 5.12
C ASN A 56 -9.21 14.03 3.81
N ARG A 57 -10.18 14.95 3.63
CA ARG A 57 -10.20 15.85 2.46
C ARG A 57 -8.97 16.75 2.43
N ALA A 58 -8.59 17.34 3.56
CA ALA A 58 -7.40 18.17 3.66
C ALA A 58 -6.12 17.37 3.36
N ALA A 59 -6.01 16.15 3.91
CA ALA A 59 -4.90 15.25 3.62
C ALA A 59 -4.85 14.82 2.13
N SER A 60 -6.01 14.59 1.52
CA SER A 60 -6.15 14.26 0.10
C SER A 60 -5.55 15.34 -0.80
N SER A 61 -5.84 16.62 -0.54
CA SER A 61 -5.26 17.73 -1.29
C SER A 61 -3.72 17.75 -1.22
N ILE A 62 -3.15 17.55 -0.04
CA ILE A 62 -1.69 17.49 0.14
C ILE A 62 -1.08 16.32 -0.65
N ILE A 63 -1.73 15.15 -0.64
CA ILE A 63 -1.27 13.96 -1.37
C ILE A 63 -1.37 14.19 -2.88
N ALA A 64 -2.47 14.78 -3.36
CA ALA A 64 -2.67 15.10 -4.77
C ALA A 64 -1.55 16.04 -5.27
N ASP A 65 -1.27 17.12 -4.52
CA ASP A 65 -0.20 18.06 -4.85
C ASP A 65 1.19 17.39 -4.89
N ALA A 66 1.46 16.47 -3.96
CA ALA A 66 2.76 15.79 -3.88
C ALA A 66 2.96 14.69 -4.93
N THR A 67 1.88 14.08 -5.43
CA THR A 67 1.95 12.89 -6.30
C THR A 67 1.51 13.15 -7.73
N GLY A 68 0.76 14.22 -7.99
CA GLY A 68 0.11 14.48 -9.26
C GLY A 68 -1.14 13.62 -9.51
N ALA A 69 -1.62 12.87 -8.52
CA ALA A 69 -2.86 12.12 -8.60
C ALA A 69 -4.09 13.04 -8.47
N GLU A 70 -5.25 12.57 -8.94
CA GLU A 70 -6.51 13.31 -8.82
C GLU A 70 -6.98 13.48 -7.36
N ALA A 71 -6.63 12.54 -6.50
CA ALA A 71 -6.94 12.54 -5.07
C ALA A 71 -6.00 11.60 -4.30
N GLY A 72 -5.96 11.77 -2.97
CA GLY A 72 -5.29 10.86 -2.04
C GLY A 72 -6.20 10.40 -0.91
N PHE A 73 -5.85 9.28 -0.30
CA PHE A 73 -6.59 8.75 0.86
C PHE A 73 -5.62 8.22 1.91
N VAL A 74 -5.80 8.65 3.16
CA VAL A 74 -5.02 8.16 4.31
C VAL A 74 -5.77 7.01 4.96
N SER A 75 -5.21 5.81 4.86
CA SER A 75 -5.72 4.62 5.54
C SER A 75 -4.95 4.31 6.82
N SER A 76 -5.39 3.31 7.57
CA SER A 76 -4.69 2.81 8.77
C SER A 76 -3.29 2.23 8.49
N GLY A 77 -2.97 1.95 7.23
CA GLY A 77 -1.71 1.41 6.78
C GLY A 77 -1.85 0.67 5.45
N ALA A 78 -0.75 0.15 4.89
CA ALA A 78 -0.76 -0.49 3.57
C ALA A 78 -1.79 -1.63 3.46
N ALA A 79 -1.90 -2.50 4.48
CA ALA A 79 -2.88 -3.58 4.49
C ALA A 79 -4.34 -3.05 4.44
N GLY A 80 -4.65 -2.02 5.22
CA GLY A 80 -5.96 -1.34 5.15
C GLY A 80 -6.21 -0.70 3.79
N GLY A 81 -5.16 -0.16 3.16
CA GLY A 81 -5.20 0.32 1.78
C GLY A 81 -5.59 -0.77 0.78
N LEU A 82 -5.00 -1.97 0.87
CA LEU A 82 -5.34 -3.10 -0.01
C LEU A 82 -6.82 -3.52 0.15
N VAL A 83 -7.30 -3.57 1.39
CA VAL A 83 -8.71 -3.87 1.71
C VAL A 83 -9.63 -2.84 1.06
N LEU A 84 -9.36 -1.54 1.27
CA LEU A 84 -10.17 -0.46 0.71
C LEU A 84 -10.11 -0.39 -0.81
N GLN A 85 -8.95 -0.67 -1.42
CA GLN A 85 -8.81 -0.78 -2.87
C GLN A 85 -9.74 -1.85 -3.45
N ALA A 86 -9.72 -3.07 -2.89
CA ALA A 86 -10.61 -4.14 -3.34
C ALA A 86 -12.08 -3.81 -3.07
N ALA A 87 -12.42 -3.28 -1.89
CA ALA A 87 -13.79 -2.91 -1.57
C ALA A 87 -14.34 -1.85 -2.54
N ALA A 88 -13.53 -0.84 -2.87
CA ALA A 88 -13.91 0.24 -3.76
C ALA A 88 -14.21 -0.25 -5.19
N VAL A 89 -13.41 -1.16 -5.74
CA VAL A 89 -13.64 -1.67 -7.11
C VAL A 89 -14.78 -2.70 -7.18
N ILE A 90 -15.10 -3.39 -6.08
CA ILE A 90 -16.18 -4.38 -6.02
C ILE A 90 -17.53 -3.70 -5.75
N ALA A 91 -17.62 -2.88 -4.70
CA ALA A 91 -18.86 -2.25 -4.29
C ALA A 91 -19.15 -0.92 -5.01
N GLY A 92 -18.11 -0.23 -5.51
CA GLY A 92 -18.25 1.09 -6.11
C GLY A 92 -18.75 2.12 -5.09
N SER A 93 -19.72 2.94 -5.49
CA SER A 93 -20.38 3.94 -4.66
C SER A 93 -21.77 3.52 -4.15
N ASP A 94 -22.12 2.23 -4.26
CA ASP A 94 -23.43 1.69 -3.88
C ASP A 94 -23.45 1.24 -2.40
N PRO A 95 -24.18 1.94 -1.50
CA PRO A 95 -24.20 1.62 -0.08
C PRO A 95 -24.74 0.21 0.22
N ALA A 96 -25.68 -0.30 -0.59
CA ALA A 96 -26.23 -1.63 -0.39
C ALA A 96 -25.21 -2.73 -0.71
N LYS A 97 -24.28 -2.47 -1.65
CA LYS A 97 -23.15 -3.36 -1.92
C LYS A 97 -22.09 -3.27 -0.83
N MET A 98 -21.80 -2.05 -0.35
CA MET A 98 -20.83 -1.84 0.74
C MET A 98 -21.23 -2.59 2.01
N ASP A 99 -22.51 -2.50 2.41
CA ASP A 99 -23.05 -3.14 3.61
C ASP A 99 -23.03 -4.68 3.53
N ARG A 100 -23.10 -5.24 2.30
CA ARG A 100 -23.07 -6.69 2.08
C ARG A 100 -21.67 -7.30 2.10
N LEU A 101 -20.60 -6.52 1.95
CA LEU A 101 -19.25 -7.08 1.97
C LEU A 101 -18.98 -7.79 3.31
N PRO A 102 -18.34 -8.98 3.30
CA PRO A 102 -17.60 -9.59 2.19
C PRO A 102 -18.44 -10.50 1.27
N ASP A 103 -19.77 -10.57 1.39
CA ASP A 103 -20.60 -11.27 0.41
C ASP A 103 -20.68 -10.47 -0.90
N SER A 104 -19.79 -10.83 -1.83
CA SER A 104 -19.71 -10.23 -3.17
C SER A 104 -20.56 -10.95 -4.22
N SER A 105 -21.51 -11.81 -3.80
CA SER A 105 -22.38 -12.55 -4.72
C SER A 105 -23.20 -11.60 -5.59
N GLY A 106 -23.10 -11.80 -6.92
CA GLY A 106 -23.74 -10.94 -7.92
C GLY A 106 -22.99 -9.63 -8.21
N MET A 107 -21.79 -9.45 -7.67
CA MET A 107 -20.89 -8.32 -7.97
C MET A 107 -19.71 -8.79 -8.81
N LYS A 108 -19.08 -7.86 -9.54
CA LYS A 108 -17.75 -8.10 -10.10
C LYS A 108 -16.77 -8.22 -8.95
N ASN A 109 -16.09 -9.36 -8.83
CA ASN A 109 -15.21 -9.66 -7.70
C ASN A 109 -13.89 -10.31 -8.11
N GLU A 110 -13.62 -10.45 -9.41
CA GLU A 110 -12.37 -11.01 -9.90
C GLU A 110 -11.29 -9.93 -9.95
N ILE A 111 -10.18 -10.17 -9.27
CA ILE A 111 -8.97 -9.35 -9.34
C ILE A 111 -7.91 -10.17 -10.07
N ILE A 112 -7.52 -9.71 -11.25
CA ILE A 112 -6.46 -10.35 -12.02
C ILE A 112 -5.12 -10.01 -11.37
N ILE A 113 -4.28 -11.01 -11.14
CA ILE A 113 -2.95 -10.82 -10.54
C ILE A 113 -1.93 -11.73 -11.20
N HIS A 114 -0.71 -11.23 -11.42
CA HIS A 114 0.38 -12.06 -11.90
C HIS A 114 0.84 -12.99 -10.77
N LYS A 115 1.12 -14.26 -11.07
CA LYS A 115 1.65 -15.19 -10.05
C LYS A 115 2.95 -14.70 -9.43
N SER A 116 3.81 -14.04 -10.22
CA SER A 116 5.03 -13.40 -9.75
C SER A 116 4.79 -12.18 -8.85
N HIS A 117 3.56 -11.65 -8.76
CA HIS A 117 3.21 -10.51 -7.90
C HIS A 117 2.50 -10.94 -6.61
N ARG A 118 2.28 -12.24 -6.38
CA ARG A 118 1.74 -12.74 -5.12
C ARG A 118 2.72 -12.43 -3.98
N PHE A 119 2.19 -11.98 -2.83
CA PHE A 119 2.99 -11.53 -1.68
C PHE A 119 2.21 -11.77 -0.37
N PRO A 120 2.88 -11.82 0.80
CA PRO A 120 2.23 -12.27 2.05
C PRO A 120 1.01 -11.47 2.53
N TYR A 121 0.75 -10.29 1.96
CA TYR A 121 -0.40 -9.45 2.32
C TYR A 121 -1.50 -9.43 1.23
N ASP A 122 -1.34 -10.16 0.12
CA ASP A 122 -2.34 -10.16 -0.95
C ASP A 122 -3.71 -10.70 -0.52
N GLN A 123 -3.75 -11.55 0.51
CA GLN A 123 -4.97 -11.98 1.20
C GLN A 123 -5.86 -10.83 1.72
N CYS A 124 -5.31 -9.62 1.88
CA CYS A 124 -6.11 -8.43 2.18
C CYS A 124 -7.13 -8.13 1.09
N TYR A 125 -6.80 -8.37 -0.19
CA TYR A 125 -7.75 -8.21 -1.29
C TYR A 125 -8.91 -9.22 -1.16
N THR A 126 -8.63 -10.47 -0.81
CA THR A 126 -9.66 -11.51 -0.70
C THR A 126 -10.55 -11.34 0.54
N SER A 127 -10.09 -10.61 1.56
CA SER A 127 -10.84 -10.40 2.81
C SER A 127 -12.19 -9.71 2.63
N VAL A 128 -12.38 -8.99 1.52
CA VAL A 128 -13.65 -8.32 1.16
C VAL A 128 -14.46 -9.09 0.11
N GLY A 129 -14.16 -10.38 -0.08
CA GLY A 129 -14.87 -11.23 -1.04
C GLY A 129 -14.32 -11.19 -2.47
N ALA A 130 -13.11 -10.65 -2.68
CA ALA A 130 -12.45 -10.73 -3.98
C ALA A 130 -11.95 -12.16 -4.26
N LYS A 131 -11.87 -12.52 -5.54
CA LYS A 131 -11.30 -13.77 -6.05
C LYS A 131 -10.14 -13.46 -6.98
N PHE A 132 -9.01 -14.15 -6.80
CA PHE A 132 -7.89 -13.96 -7.71
C PHE A 132 -8.07 -14.76 -8.99
N VAL A 133 -7.83 -14.08 -10.11
CA VAL A 133 -7.59 -14.72 -11.41
C VAL A 133 -6.09 -14.61 -11.68
N GLU A 134 -5.38 -15.72 -11.49
CA GLU A 134 -3.93 -15.73 -11.59
C GLU A 134 -3.44 -15.96 -13.02
N ILE A 135 -2.51 -15.12 -13.47
CA ILE A 135 -1.92 -15.22 -14.81
C ILE A 135 -0.40 -15.40 -14.76
N GLY A 136 0.14 -15.98 -15.85
CA GLY A 136 1.57 -16.26 -15.97
C GLY A 136 2.04 -17.39 -15.04
N ASP A 137 3.35 -17.41 -14.82
CA ASP A 137 4.03 -18.25 -13.84
C ASP A 137 4.79 -17.38 -12.81
N GLY A 138 5.56 -17.99 -11.91
CA GLY A 138 6.32 -17.27 -10.88
C GLY A 138 7.45 -16.38 -11.41
N ARG A 139 7.70 -16.34 -12.71
CA ARG A 139 8.83 -15.66 -13.36
C ARG A 139 8.41 -14.81 -14.57
N ARG A 140 7.41 -15.25 -15.34
CA ARG A 140 7.03 -14.67 -16.63
C ARG A 140 5.52 -14.59 -16.78
N CYS A 141 5.06 -13.57 -17.48
CA CYS A 141 3.67 -13.45 -17.93
C CYS A 141 3.72 -12.83 -19.34
N GLN A 142 2.93 -13.38 -20.27
CA GLN A 142 2.80 -12.82 -21.62
C GLN A 142 1.60 -11.86 -21.69
N PRO A 143 1.63 -10.82 -22.55
CA PRO A 143 0.52 -9.87 -22.67
C PRO A 143 -0.84 -10.52 -22.95
N TRP A 144 -0.87 -11.51 -23.85
CA TRP A 144 -2.10 -12.24 -24.19
C TRP A 144 -2.72 -13.00 -23.01
N GLN A 145 -1.94 -13.37 -21.98
CA GLN A 145 -2.47 -14.02 -20.78
C GLN A 145 -3.29 -13.04 -19.92
N LEU A 146 -2.91 -11.77 -19.90
CA LEU A 146 -3.71 -10.72 -19.25
C LEU A 146 -4.98 -10.44 -20.06
N GLU A 147 -4.85 -10.30 -21.38
CA GLU A 147 -5.99 -10.06 -22.28
C GLU A 147 -7.03 -11.18 -22.18
N ALA A 148 -6.59 -12.45 -22.16
CA ALA A 148 -7.47 -13.60 -22.06
C ALA A 148 -8.09 -13.81 -20.67
N ALA A 149 -7.61 -13.12 -19.63
CA ALA A 149 -8.10 -13.27 -18.25
C ALA A 149 -9.28 -12.36 -17.92
N PHE A 150 -9.59 -11.37 -18.75
CA PHE A 150 -10.76 -10.51 -18.55
C PHE A 150 -12.07 -11.27 -18.77
N THR A 151 -13.01 -11.09 -17.85
CA THR A 151 -14.38 -11.67 -17.87
C THR A 151 -15.41 -10.58 -17.54
N GLU A 152 -16.71 -10.87 -17.64
CA GLU A 152 -17.73 -9.94 -17.13
C GLU A 152 -17.61 -9.65 -15.63
N ASN A 153 -16.98 -10.54 -14.85
CA ASN A 153 -16.82 -10.46 -13.40
C ASN A 153 -15.52 -9.77 -12.96
N THR A 154 -14.66 -9.34 -13.90
CA THR A 154 -13.42 -8.63 -13.59
C THR A 154 -13.70 -7.25 -12.98
N ALA A 155 -13.22 -7.05 -11.76
CA ALA A 155 -13.31 -5.78 -11.03
C ALA A 155 -12.04 -4.94 -11.18
N ALA A 156 -10.86 -5.57 -11.16
CA ALA A 156 -9.58 -4.86 -11.24
C ALA A 156 -8.41 -5.75 -11.68
N VAL A 157 -7.28 -5.11 -11.98
CA VAL A 157 -5.97 -5.77 -12.13
C VAL A 157 -5.06 -5.27 -11.01
N ALA A 158 -4.55 -6.19 -10.20
CA ALA A 158 -3.59 -5.87 -9.14
C ALA A 158 -2.16 -5.93 -9.68
N TYR A 159 -1.40 -4.86 -9.45
CA TYR A 159 -0.02 -4.74 -9.88
C TYR A 159 0.90 -4.36 -8.72
N LEU A 160 1.92 -5.18 -8.46
CA LEU A 160 2.92 -4.91 -7.44
C LEU A 160 4.18 -4.31 -8.07
N PHE A 161 4.43 -3.03 -7.79
CA PHE A 161 5.69 -2.41 -8.14
C PHE A 161 6.74 -2.71 -7.05
N SER A 162 7.73 -3.53 -7.38
CA SER A 162 8.82 -3.89 -6.46
C SER A 162 10.11 -4.15 -7.24
N ALA A 163 11.25 -3.71 -6.71
CA ALA A 163 12.57 -3.94 -7.32
C ALA A 163 12.89 -5.45 -7.49
N VAL A 164 12.28 -6.30 -6.67
CA VAL A 164 12.48 -7.77 -6.69
C VAL A 164 11.53 -8.46 -7.67
N HIS A 165 10.38 -7.84 -7.99
CA HIS A 165 9.33 -8.42 -8.84
C HIS A 165 9.19 -7.73 -10.22
N HIS A 166 10.06 -6.77 -10.54
CA HIS A 166 10.03 -5.93 -11.75
C HIS A 166 10.27 -6.69 -13.08
N THR A 167 10.49 -8.01 -13.04
CA THR A 167 10.82 -8.82 -14.22
C THR A 167 9.60 -9.24 -15.07
N ALA A 168 8.37 -8.94 -14.65
CA ALA A 168 7.17 -9.44 -15.33
C ALA A 168 6.77 -8.71 -16.62
N PHE A 169 7.28 -7.51 -16.91
CA PHE A 169 6.85 -6.68 -18.05
C PHE A 169 7.93 -6.41 -19.12
N HIS A 170 8.95 -7.27 -19.23
CA HIS A 170 10.07 -7.06 -20.18
C HIS A 170 9.72 -7.26 -21.67
N SER A 171 8.43 -7.33 -22.03
CA SER A 171 7.97 -7.57 -23.40
C SER A 171 6.97 -6.54 -23.93
N VAL A 172 6.78 -5.39 -23.27
CA VAL A 172 6.04 -4.26 -23.87
C VAL A 172 7.05 -3.26 -24.42
N PRO A 173 7.19 -3.11 -25.76
CA PRO A 173 8.03 -2.05 -26.32
C PRO A 173 7.40 -0.68 -25.96
N GLY A 174 8.09 0.13 -25.16
CA GLY A 174 7.76 1.55 -24.97
C GLY A 174 7.31 2.03 -23.57
N GLY A 175 7.46 1.25 -22.49
CA GLY A 175 6.96 1.65 -21.16
C GLY A 175 8.02 2.14 -20.16
N LEU A 176 8.02 3.45 -19.86
CA LEU A 176 8.33 4.06 -18.56
C LEU A 176 9.74 3.87 -17.92
N ARG A 177 10.80 3.60 -18.68
CA ARG A 177 12.18 3.69 -18.15
C ARG A 177 12.79 5.10 -18.18
N ASP A 178 12.28 5.98 -19.04
CA ASP A 178 12.95 7.27 -19.31
C ASP A 178 12.59 8.42 -18.35
N SER A 179 11.53 8.31 -17.54
CA SER A 179 11.08 9.43 -16.70
C SER A 179 11.53 9.38 -15.23
N ALA A 180 12.18 8.31 -14.77
CA ALA A 180 12.42 8.08 -13.34
C ALA A 180 13.91 7.96 -12.92
N GLN A 181 14.87 8.33 -13.77
CA GLN A 181 16.22 8.60 -13.27
C GLN A 181 16.35 10.09 -12.92
N PRO A 182 16.57 10.47 -11.65
CA PRO A 182 16.99 11.82 -11.35
C PRO A 182 18.34 12.04 -12.04
N ARG A 183 18.37 12.94 -13.03
CA ARG A 183 19.62 13.42 -13.62
C ARG A 183 20.45 13.97 -12.47
N ARG A 184 21.52 13.25 -12.09
CA ARG A 184 22.55 13.79 -11.21
C ARG A 184 23.23 14.93 -11.97
N SER A 185 22.71 16.14 -11.85
CA SER A 185 23.46 17.35 -12.19
C SER A 185 24.54 17.52 -11.12
N GLY A 186 25.75 17.10 -11.45
CA GLY A 186 26.93 17.44 -10.67
C GLY A 186 27.11 18.95 -10.66
N HIS A 187 27.25 19.53 -9.48
CA HIS A 187 27.92 20.81 -9.29
C HIS A 187 29.01 20.60 -8.25
N ARG A 188 30.20 21.07 -8.62
CA ARG A 188 31.33 21.36 -7.74
C ARG A 188 30.97 22.51 -6.81
#